data_AF-A0A4X1U9L5-F1
#
_entry.id   AF-A0A4X1U9L5-F1
#
_cell.length_a   1.000
_cell.length_b   1.000
_cell.length_c   1.000
_cell.angle_alpha   90.00
_cell.angle_beta   90.00
_cell.angle_gamma   90.00
#
_symmetry.space_group_name_H-M   'P 1'
#
loop_
_entity.id
_entity.type
_entity.pdbx_description
1 polymer ?
#
loop_
_entity_poly.entity_id
_entity_poly.type
_entity_poly.pdbx_seq_one_letter_code
_entity_poly.pdbx_strand_id
1 'polypeptide(L)'
;MRSFRSSLFILVLHLLEGAQSNSLIQLNGNGYEGIVIAIDPNVPEDETLIQNIKDMVTKASPYLFEATEKRFYFKNVAILIPENWKAKPEYVKPKLETYKNADVVVTEPNPPENDGPYTEQMGKCGEKGEKIYFTPDFVAGKKVLQYGPQGRVFVHEWAHLRWGVFNEYNNEQKFYLSNRRNKPVILASRCDIGVPQCQGGSCVTKRCRLDGVTGLYQKECEFIPNSQQSEKASIMYAQSIESVSALTFLFFFFFSTRVHFVRFSFQMLREGVKC
;
A
#
# COMPACT_ATOMS: atom_id res chain seq x y z
N MET A 1 -31.54 -44.54 -23.91
CA MET A 1 -30.35 -43.66 -23.94
C MET A 1 -30.82 -42.21 -24.01
N ARG A 2 -30.78 -41.50 -22.87
CA ARG A 2 -31.21 -40.09 -22.77
C ARG A 2 -30.03 -39.18 -23.07
N SER A 3 -30.23 -38.27 -24.02
CA SER A 3 -29.24 -37.34 -24.58
C SER A 3 -28.82 -36.30 -23.53
N PHE A 4 -27.68 -36.54 -22.87
CA PHE A 4 -26.94 -35.54 -22.09
C PHE A 4 -26.01 -34.76 -23.03
N ARG A 5 -26.53 -33.78 -23.78
CA ARG A 5 -25.69 -32.93 -24.64
C ARG A 5 -25.90 -31.42 -24.46
N SER A 6 -26.56 -31.00 -23.38
CA SER A 6 -26.87 -29.57 -23.16
C SER A 6 -26.35 -28.95 -21.85
N SER A 7 -25.51 -29.65 -21.06
CA SER A 7 -24.91 -29.08 -19.83
C SER A 7 -23.43 -28.71 -19.97
N LEU A 8 -22.74 -29.12 -21.03
CA LEU A 8 -21.32 -28.81 -21.21
C LEU A 8 -21.07 -27.37 -21.70
N PHE A 9 -22.04 -26.75 -22.36
CA PHE A 9 -21.89 -25.36 -22.85
C PHE A 9 -22.02 -24.30 -21.75
N ILE A 10 -22.77 -24.58 -20.66
CA ILE A 10 -22.94 -23.62 -19.55
C ILE A 10 -21.70 -23.60 -18.64
N LEU A 11 -21.01 -24.73 -18.47
CA LEU A 11 -19.78 -24.80 -17.68
C LEU A 11 -18.58 -24.06 -18.32
N VAL A 12 -18.56 -23.91 -19.65
CA VAL A 12 -17.49 -23.16 -20.33
C VAL A 12 -17.72 -21.64 -20.25
N LEU A 13 -18.97 -21.17 -20.18
CA LEU A 13 -19.26 -19.74 -20.00
C LEU A 13 -18.94 -19.24 -18.59
N HIS A 14 -19.15 -20.04 -17.54
CA HIS A 14 -18.75 -19.64 -16.17
C HIS A 14 -17.24 -19.63 -15.93
N LEU A 15 -16.45 -20.23 -16.83
CA LEU A 15 -14.99 -20.12 -16.83
C LEU A 15 -14.48 -18.84 -17.52
N LEU A 16 -15.36 -18.11 -18.23
CA LEU A 16 -15.02 -16.88 -18.95
C LEU A 16 -15.50 -15.60 -18.22
N GLU A 17 -16.26 -15.72 -17.13
CA GLU A 17 -16.68 -14.57 -16.29
C GLU A 17 -15.63 -14.15 -15.25
N GLY A 18 -14.50 -14.85 -15.16
CA GLY A 18 -13.30 -14.36 -14.50
C GLY A 18 -12.53 -13.38 -15.40
N ALA A 19 -13.16 -12.30 -15.86
CA ALA A 19 -12.46 -11.23 -16.57
C ALA A 19 -11.64 -10.38 -15.59
N GLN A 20 -10.85 -11.05 -14.76
CA GLN A 20 -9.92 -10.47 -13.81
C GLN A 20 -8.95 -9.59 -14.62
N SER A 21 -8.89 -8.32 -14.26
CA SER A 21 -7.90 -7.36 -14.71
C SER A 21 -6.51 -7.92 -14.38
N ASN A 22 -5.96 -8.74 -15.28
CA ASN A 22 -4.67 -9.37 -15.10
C ASN A 22 -3.60 -8.29 -15.24
N SER A 23 -3.15 -7.79 -14.08
CA SER A 23 -1.93 -7.01 -13.91
C SER A 23 -0.81 -7.57 -14.78
N LEU A 24 -0.08 -6.69 -15.47
CA LEU A 24 1.06 -7.07 -16.31
C LEU A 24 2.35 -7.28 -15.51
N ILE A 25 2.29 -7.10 -14.18
CA ILE A 25 3.48 -7.08 -13.34
C ILE A 25 4.17 -8.44 -13.32
N GLN A 26 5.45 -8.42 -13.68
CA GLN A 26 6.36 -9.56 -13.58
C GLN A 26 7.54 -9.21 -12.68
N LEU A 27 8.16 -10.25 -12.11
CA LEU A 27 9.37 -10.10 -11.30
C LEU A 27 10.53 -10.75 -12.06
N ASN A 28 11.48 -9.93 -12.52
CA ASN A 28 12.63 -10.38 -13.31
C ASN A 28 13.93 -9.92 -12.65
N GLY A 29 14.74 -10.86 -12.17
CA GLY A 29 15.99 -10.54 -11.46
C GLY A 29 15.77 -9.62 -10.25
N ASN A 30 14.69 -9.88 -9.49
CA ASN A 30 14.17 -9.09 -8.39
C ASN A 30 13.66 -7.67 -8.73
N GLY A 31 13.71 -7.26 -10.00
CA GLY A 31 13.09 -6.02 -10.47
C GLY A 31 11.65 -6.25 -10.89
N TYR A 32 10.73 -5.43 -10.39
CA TYR A 32 9.35 -5.41 -10.89
C TYR A 32 9.29 -4.69 -12.25
N GLU A 33 8.73 -5.38 -13.24
CA GLU A 33 8.50 -4.89 -14.60
C GLU A 33 7.00 -4.98 -14.93
N GLY A 34 6.54 -4.23 -15.92
CA GLY A 34 5.14 -4.28 -16.36
C GLY A 34 4.17 -3.60 -15.40
N ILE A 35 4.65 -2.66 -14.59
CA ILE A 35 3.80 -1.84 -13.72
C ILE A 35 3.13 -0.78 -14.58
N VAL A 36 1.81 -0.66 -14.48
CA VAL A 36 1.03 0.33 -15.22
C VAL A 36 0.39 1.32 -14.25
N ILE A 37 0.76 2.60 -14.38
CA ILE A 37 0.12 3.72 -13.69
C ILE A 37 -0.75 4.47 -14.70
N ALA A 38 -2.07 4.43 -14.54
CA ALA A 38 -2.99 5.16 -15.41
C ALA A 38 -3.43 6.47 -14.79
N ILE A 39 -3.48 7.53 -15.59
CA ILE A 39 -4.15 8.77 -15.21
C ILE A 39 -5.60 8.66 -15.68
N ASP A 40 -6.55 8.99 -14.81
CA ASP A 40 -7.97 8.98 -15.15
C ASP A 40 -8.31 10.11 -16.15
N PRO A 41 -9.14 9.85 -17.18
CA PRO A 41 -9.56 10.90 -18.12
C PRO A 41 -10.27 12.10 -17.49
N ASN A 42 -10.84 11.94 -16.29
CA ASN A 42 -11.47 13.05 -15.57
C ASN A 42 -10.45 13.95 -14.87
N VAL A 43 -9.20 13.53 -14.70
CA VAL A 43 -8.13 14.38 -14.16
C VAL A 43 -7.75 15.45 -15.19
N PRO A 44 -7.85 16.75 -14.84
CA PRO A 44 -7.44 17.83 -15.73
C PRO A 44 -5.98 17.71 -16.15
N GLU A 45 -5.68 18.09 -17.39
CA GLU A 45 -4.31 18.07 -17.92
C GLU A 45 -3.40 19.01 -17.11
N ASP A 46 -2.34 18.44 -16.53
CA ASP A 46 -1.28 19.13 -15.82
C ASP A 46 0.07 18.60 -16.32
N GLU A 47 0.86 19.49 -16.91
CA GLU A 47 2.16 19.15 -17.49
C GLU A 47 3.16 18.62 -16.45
N THR A 48 2.97 18.96 -15.18
CA THR A 48 3.84 18.53 -14.08
C THR A 48 3.49 17.15 -13.54
N LEU A 49 2.25 16.67 -13.73
CA LEU A 49 1.76 15.43 -13.11
C LEU A 49 2.58 14.21 -13.54
N ILE A 50 2.91 14.10 -14.84
CA ILE A 50 3.73 13.00 -15.38
C ILE A 50 5.11 12.99 -14.70
N GLN A 51 5.71 14.16 -14.51
CA GLN A 51 7.01 14.28 -13.85
C GLN A 51 6.92 13.92 -12.36
N ASN A 52 5.87 14.36 -11.67
CA ASN A 52 5.63 14.02 -10.27
C ASN A 52 5.46 12.51 -10.06
N ILE A 53 4.76 11.81 -10.98
CA ILE A 53 4.67 10.33 -10.97
C ILE A 53 6.05 9.70 -11.13
N LYS A 54 6.85 10.17 -12.11
CA LYS A 54 8.22 9.68 -12.33
C LYS A 54 9.08 9.86 -11.09
N ASP A 55 9.03 11.03 -10.46
CA ASP A 55 9.82 11.35 -9.27
C ASP A 55 9.41 10.49 -8.07
N MET A 56 8.10 10.27 -7.89
CA MET A 56 7.56 9.40 -6.84
C MET A 56 8.08 7.96 -7.00
N VAL A 57 7.95 7.37 -8.19
CA VAL A 57 8.44 6.01 -8.49
C VAL A 57 9.96 5.91 -8.33
N THR A 58 10.68 6.93 -8.81
CA THR A 58 12.15 7.00 -8.72
C THR A 58 12.62 7.03 -7.26
N LYS A 59 11.91 7.74 -6.37
CA LYS A 59 12.19 7.76 -4.92
C LYS A 59 11.75 6.48 -4.22
N ALA A 60 10.66 5.86 -4.68
CA ALA A 60 10.12 4.64 -4.08
C ALA A 60 11.01 3.42 -4.32
N SER A 61 11.63 3.30 -5.51
CA SER A 61 12.45 2.14 -5.88
C SER A 61 13.62 1.86 -4.93
N PRO A 62 14.51 2.81 -4.61
CA PRO A 62 15.59 2.57 -3.64
C PRO A 62 15.06 2.34 -2.22
N TYR A 63 13.93 2.96 -1.86
CA TYR A 63 13.32 2.73 -0.55
C TYR A 63 12.77 1.30 -0.41
N LEU A 64 12.07 0.79 -1.43
CA LEU A 64 11.64 -0.61 -1.51
C LEU A 64 12.83 -1.56 -1.42
N PHE A 65 13.92 -1.23 -2.11
CA PHE A 65 15.14 -2.02 -2.12
C PHE A 65 15.72 -2.14 -0.73
N GLU A 66 15.96 -1.03 -0.04
CA GLU A 66 16.48 -1.05 1.34
C GLU A 66 15.51 -1.73 2.30
N ALA A 67 14.21 -1.44 2.18
CA ALA A 67 13.19 -2.00 3.08
C ALA A 67 12.95 -3.50 2.93
N THR A 68 13.35 -4.07 1.80
CA THR A 68 13.27 -5.52 1.53
C THR A 68 14.62 -6.21 1.66
N GLU A 69 15.56 -5.62 2.42
CA GLU A 69 16.92 -6.14 2.61
C GLU A 69 17.67 -6.32 1.28
N LYS A 70 17.58 -5.30 0.42
CA LYS A 70 18.27 -5.23 -0.87
C LYS A 70 17.80 -6.30 -1.87
N ARG A 71 16.50 -6.60 -1.84
CA ARG A 71 15.90 -7.60 -2.72
C ARG A 71 15.16 -6.96 -3.87
N PHE A 72 14.05 -6.29 -3.59
CA PHE A 72 13.10 -5.88 -4.62
C PHE A 72 13.22 -4.40 -4.98
N TYR A 73 12.98 -4.06 -6.25
CA TYR A 73 13.00 -2.68 -6.72
C TYR A 73 12.05 -2.51 -7.91
N PHE A 74 11.69 -1.26 -8.22
CA PHE A 74 10.93 -0.95 -9.43
C PHE A 74 11.89 -0.78 -10.60
N LYS A 75 11.72 -1.59 -11.64
CA LYS A 75 12.61 -1.63 -12.80
C LYS A 75 12.01 -0.95 -14.02
N ASN A 76 10.76 -1.26 -14.36
CA ASN A 76 10.06 -0.64 -15.49
C ASN A 76 8.61 -0.33 -15.12
N VAL A 77 8.23 0.93 -15.32
CA VAL A 77 6.89 1.46 -15.08
C VAL A 77 6.43 2.22 -16.32
N ALA A 78 5.22 1.91 -16.78
CA ALA A 78 4.54 2.63 -17.84
C ALA A 78 3.52 3.59 -17.25
N ILE A 79 3.45 4.81 -17.78
CA ILE A 79 2.42 5.80 -17.44
C ILE A 79 1.44 5.85 -18.62
N LEU A 80 0.19 5.47 -18.39
CA LEU A 80 -0.88 5.55 -19.38
C LEU A 80 -1.51 6.95 -19.34
N ILE A 81 -1.34 7.70 -20.42
CA ILE A 81 -1.84 9.07 -20.57
C ILE A 81 -3.28 9.03 -21.14
N PRO A 82 -4.21 9.88 -20.66
CA PRO A 82 -5.58 9.90 -21.16
C PRO A 82 -5.67 10.33 -22.62
N GLU A 83 -6.63 9.79 -23.37
CA GLU A 83 -6.83 10.13 -24.79
C GLU A 83 -7.34 11.56 -24.99
N ASN A 84 -7.98 12.15 -23.99
CA ASN A 84 -8.47 13.53 -24.02
C ASN A 84 -7.38 14.57 -23.72
N TRP A 85 -6.19 14.15 -23.28
CA TRP A 85 -5.05 15.05 -23.13
C TRP A 85 -4.40 15.36 -24.47
N LYS A 86 -3.72 16.51 -24.57
CA LYS A 86 -3.05 16.91 -25.80
C LYS A 86 -1.89 15.97 -26.11
N ALA A 87 -1.89 15.39 -27.31
CA ALA A 87 -0.81 14.53 -27.77
C ALA A 87 0.52 15.29 -27.84
N LYS A 88 1.57 14.71 -27.26
CA LYS A 88 2.94 15.23 -27.33
C LYS A 88 3.86 14.26 -28.09
N PRO A 89 4.93 14.73 -28.77
CA PRO A 89 5.83 13.87 -29.55
C PRO A 89 6.49 12.74 -28.75
N GLU A 90 6.69 12.93 -27.45
CA GLU A 90 7.25 11.94 -26.54
C GLU A 90 6.28 10.80 -26.17
N TYR A 91 5.00 10.94 -26.46
CA TYR A 91 4.00 9.92 -26.15
C TYR A 91 4.04 8.81 -27.19
N VAL A 92 4.15 7.58 -26.70
CA VAL A 92 4.15 6.37 -27.53
C VAL A 92 2.84 5.65 -27.38
N LYS A 93 2.39 5.01 -28.46
CA LYS A 93 1.17 4.20 -28.45
C LYS A 93 1.33 3.01 -27.48
N PRO A 94 0.40 2.79 -26.53
CA PRO A 94 0.42 1.63 -25.66
C PRO A 94 0.39 0.33 -26.45
N LYS A 95 1.08 -0.70 -25.96
CA LYS A 95 1.11 -2.03 -26.59
C LYS A 95 0.10 -2.96 -25.92
N LEU A 96 0.24 -3.09 -24.60
CA LEU A 96 -0.56 -3.98 -23.75
C LEU A 96 -1.19 -3.24 -22.57
N GLU A 97 -0.70 -2.03 -22.28
CA GLU A 97 -1.11 -1.19 -21.17
C GLU A 97 -2.49 -0.60 -21.46
N THR A 98 -3.42 -0.81 -20.55
CA THR A 98 -4.81 -0.34 -20.63
C THR A 98 -5.25 0.16 -19.26
N TYR A 99 -6.31 0.96 -19.21
CA TYR A 99 -6.87 1.41 -17.94
C TYR A 99 -7.37 0.22 -17.08
N LYS A 100 -7.84 -0.85 -17.72
CA LYS A 100 -8.35 -2.06 -17.03
C LYS A 100 -7.24 -2.81 -16.30
N ASN A 101 -6.07 -2.97 -16.89
CA ASN A 101 -4.95 -3.69 -16.27
C ASN A 101 -3.96 -2.77 -15.54
N ALA A 102 -4.33 -1.51 -15.31
CA ALA A 102 -3.56 -0.59 -14.48
C ALA A 102 -3.48 -1.08 -13.03
N ASP A 103 -2.29 -1.02 -12.45
CA ASP A 103 -2.01 -1.39 -11.05
C ASP A 103 -2.20 -0.20 -10.11
N VAL A 104 -1.97 1.00 -10.64
CA VAL A 104 -2.15 2.28 -9.95
C VAL A 104 -3.02 3.17 -10.83
N VAL A 105 -3.99 3.85 -10.24
CA VAL A 105 -4.82 4.85 -10.91
C VAL A 105 -4.68 6.18 -10.18
N VAL A 106 -4.32 7.22 -10.94
CA VAL A 106 -4.35 8.62 -10.48
C VAL A 106 -5.69 9.20 -10.90
N THR A 107 -6.57 9.45 -9.93
CA THR A 107 -7.96 9.88 -10.17
C THR A 107 -8.40 10.96 -9.18
N GLU A 108 -9.57 11.53 -9.40
CA GLU A 108 -10.17 12.48 -8.45
C GLU A 108 -10.45 11.79 -7.09
N PRO A 109 -10.44 12.55 -5.98
CA PRO A 109 -10.71 12.00 -4.65
C PRO A 109 -12.08 11.31 -4.57
N ASN A 110 -12.13 10.12 -3.99
CA ASN A 110 -13.37 9.39 -3.75
C ASN A 110 -13.37 8.72 -2.37
N PRO A 111 -14.20 9.19 -1.41
CA PRO A 111 -15.11 10.34 -1.50
C PRO A 111 -14.35 11.67 -1.70
N PRO A 112 -15.01 12.74 -2.18
CA PRO A 112 -14.36 14.03 -2.49
C PRO A 112 -13.55 14.65 -1.35
N GLU A 113 -13.93 14.33 -0.11
CA GLU A 113 -13.27 14.83 1.11
C GLU A 113 -12.04 14.00 1.52
N ASN A 114 -11.87 12.81 0.96
CA ASN A 114 -10.76 11.92 1.24
C ASN A 114 -9.79 11.88 0.06
N ASP A 115 -8.76 12.70 0.18
CA ASP A 115 -7.68 12.84 -0.79
C ASP A 115 -6.51 11.91 -0.48
N GLY A 116 -6.80 10.82 0.23
CA GLY A 116 -5.82 9.90 0.77
C GLY A 116 -5.42 8.80 -0.22
N PRO A 117 -4.14 8.42 -0.25
CA PRO A 117 -3.69 7.23 -0.97
C PRO A 117 -4.28 5.99 -0.31
N TYR A 118 -4.73 5.02 -1.12
CA TYR A 118 -5.21 3.73 -0.61
C TYR A 118 -5.09 2.62 -1.64
N THR A 119 -5.12 1.39 -1.17
CA THR A 119 -5.20 0.18 -2.00
C THR A 119 -6.55 -0.49 -1.79
N GLU A 120 -7.24 -0.78 -2.89
CA GLU A 120 -8.43 -1.62 -2.87
C GLU A 120 -8.03 -3.07 -2.66
N GLN A 121 -8.35 -3.61 -1.47
CA GLN A 121 -8.01 -4.96 -1.05
C GLN A 121 -9.24 -5.62 -0.44
N MET A 122 -9.93 -6.45 -1.23
CA MET A 122 -11.08 -7.26 -0.77
C MET A 122 -10.67 -8.64 -0.26
N GLY A 123 -9.43 -9.05 -0.56
CA GLY A 123 -8.88 -10.35 -0.20
C GLY A 123 -8.46 -10.47 1.25
N LYS A 124 -8.18 -11.71 1.66
CA LYS A 124 -7.61 -12.04 2.97
C LYS A 124 -6.12 -11.73 3.02
N CYS A 125 -5.54 -11.88 4.20
CA CYS A 125 -4.10 -11.71 4.39
C CYS A 125 -3.29 -12.62 3.47
N GLY A 126 -2.29 -12.05 2.80
CA GLY A 126 -1.48 -12.75 1.79
C GLY A 126 -2.11 -12.75 0.39
N GLU A 127 -3.37 -12.33 0.23
CA GLU A 127 -4.03 -12.19 -1.07
C GLU A 127 -3.79 -10.78 -1.61
N LYS A 128 -3.33 -10.70 -2.85
CA LYS A 128 -3.00 -9.43 -3.50
C LYS A 128 -4.18 -8.47 -3.52
N GLY A 129 -3.90 -7.18 -3.36
CA GLY A 129 -4.85 -6.12 -3.65
C GLY A 129 -5.19 -6.06 -5.15
N GLU A 130 -6.26 -5.33 -5.47
CA GLU A 130 -6.75 -5.18 -6.83
C GLU A 130 -6.09 -4.00 -7.54
N LYS A 131 -6.05 -2.83 -6.87
CA LYS A 131 -5.58 -1.57 -7.46
C LYS A 131 -5.22 -0.55 -6.39
N ILE A 132 -4.19 0.25 -6.66
CA ILE A 132 -3.81 1.41 -5.83
C ILE A 132 -4.47 2.66 -6.43
N TYR A 133 -5.01 3.52 -5.58
CA TYR A 133 -5.59 4.79 -5.97
C TYR A 133 -4.82 5.94 -5.34
N PHE A 134 -4.43 6.88 -6.18
CA PHE A 134 -3.79 8.13 -5.80
C PHE A 134 -4.54 9.31 -6.40
N THR A 135 -4.32 10.47 -5.82
CA THR A 135 -4.89 11.72 -6.31
C THR A 135 -3.80 12.65 -6.85
N PRO A 136 -4.14 13.59 -7.76
CA PRO A 136 -3.19 14.55 -8.28
C PRO A 136 -2.48 15.35 -7.18
N ASP A 137 -3.20 15.74 -6.13
CA ASP A 137 -2.67 16.52 -5.01
C ASP A 137 -1.69 15.72 -4.14
N PHE A 138 -1.98 14.43 -3.91
CA PHE A 138 -1.03 13.52 -3.26
C PHE A 138 0.24 13.37 -4.10
N VAL A 139 0.10 13.06 -5.39
CA VAL A 139 1.23 12.84 -6.31
C VAL A 139 2.10 14.11 -6.42
N ALA A 140 1.47 15.28 -6.49
CA ALA A 140 2.13 16.59 -6.49
C ALA A 140 2.81 16.95 -5.15
N GLY A 141 2.66 16.14 -4.10
CA GLY A 141 3.32 16.34 -2.80
C GLY A 141 2.64 17.34 -1.88
N LYS A 142 1.45 17.84 -2.23
CA LYS A 142 0.68 18.76 -1.38
C LYS A 142 0.23 18.11 -0.06
N LYS A 143 0.22 16.77 -0.02
CA LYS A 143 -0.18 15.96 1.15
C LYS A 143 0.99 15.39 1.94
N VAL A 144 2.22 15.84 1.70
CA VAL A 144 3.42 15.31 2.38
C VAL A 144 3.33 15.45 3.91
N LEU A 145 2.69 16.51 4.41
CA LEU A 145 2.48 16.72 5.85
C LEU A 145 1.48 15.73 6.47
N GLN A 146 0.58 15.16 5.66
CA GLN A 146 -0.47 14.25 6.12
C GLN A 146 -0.02 12.79 6.02
N TYR A 147 0.58 12.40 4.90
CA TYR A 147 0.93 11.00 4.62
C TYR A 147 2.44 10.71 4.62
N GLY A 148 3.26 11.75 4.61
CA GLY A 148 4.71 11.63 4.47
C GLY A 148 5.19 11.62 3.01
N PRO A 149 6.48 11.33 2.77
CA PRO A 149 7.07 11.33 1.44
C PRO A 149 6.39 10.34 0.48
N GLN A 150 6.04 10.80 -0.73
CA GLN A 150 5.23 10.01 -1.67
C GLN A 150 5.87 8.66 -2.01
N GLY A 151 7.20 8.60 -2.13
CA GLY A 151 7.91 7.35 -2.41
C GLY A 151 7.76 6.30 -1.30
N ARG A 152 7.69 6.73 -0.03
CA ARG A 152 7.49 5.82 1.11
C ARG A 152 6.06 5.32 1.16
N VAL A 153 5.11 6.22 0.93
CA VAL A 153 3.69 5.90 0.83
C VAL A 153 3.42 4.95 -0.34
N PHE A 154 4.07 5.15 -1.49
CA PHE A 154 3.92 4.24 -2.61
C PHE A 154 4.41 2.83 -2.26
N VAL A 155 5.51 2.68 -1.51
CA VAL A 155 5.98 1.35 -1.04
C VAL A 155 5.02 0.73 -0.03
N HIS A 156 4.38 1.54 0.82
CA HIS A 156 3.35 1.09 1.75
C HIS A 156 2.13 0.53 1.00
N GLU A 157 1.56 1.30 0.06
CA GLU A 157 0.45 0.82 -0.78
C GLU A 157 0.85 -0.34 -1.69
N TRP A 158 2.10 -0.36 -2.18
CA TRP A 158 2.64 -1.48 -2.94
C TRP A 158 2.65 -2.77 -2.12
N ALA A 159 2.89 -2.69 -0.81
CA ALA A 159 2.88 -3.86 0.06
C ALA A 159 1.46 -4.44 0.20
N HIS A 160 0.43 -3.58 0.35
CA HIS A 160 -0.97 -3.97 0.27
C HIS A 160 -1.26 -4.68 -1.07
N LEU A 161 -0.89 -4.04 -2.18
CA LEU A 161 -1.17 -4.56 -3.52
C LEU A 161 -0.48 -5.91 -3.77
N ARG A 162 0.82 -6.04 -3.48
CA ARG A 162 1.60 -7.22 -3.89
C ARG A 162 1.63 -8.37 -2.91
N TRP A 163 1.53 -8.07 -1.62
CA TRP A 163 1.68 -9.05 -0.56
C TRP A 163 0.41 -9.22 0.27
N GLY A 164 -0.62 -8.39 0.07
CA GLY A 164 -1.90 -8.57 0.75
C GLY A 164 -1.80 -8.39 2.26
N VAL A 165 -0.87 -7.54 2.71
CA VAL A 165 -0.65 -7.30 4.13
C VAL A 165 -1.54 -6.15 4.58
N PHE A 166 -1.81 -6.06 5.88
CA PHE A 166 -2.67 -5.01 6.43
C PHE A 166 -1.85 -4.00 7.23
N ASN A 167 -2.48 -2.88 7.54
CA ASN A 167 -1.92 -1.88 8.43
C ASN A 167 -1.67 -2.48 9.82
N GLU A 168 -0.51 -2.18 10.40
CA GLU A 168 -0.15 -2.57 11.76
C GLU A 168 -0.74 -1.62 12.82
N TYR A 169 -1.66 -0.76 12.42
CA TYR A 169 -2.41 0.15 13.28
C TYR A 169 -3.91 0.00 13.02
N ASN A 170 -4.70 0.29 14.05
CA ASN A 170 -6.16 0.26 13.98
C ASN A 170 -6.71 1.67 14.25
N ASN A 171 -7.40 2.25 13.25
CA ASN A 171 -7.98 3.59 13.35
C ASN A 171 -9.24 3.64 14.24
N GLU A 172 -9.95 2.53 14.40
CA GLU A 172 -11.18 2.44 15.18
C GLU A 172 -10.88 2.15 16.65
N GLN A 173 -10.03 1.16 16.90
CA GLN A 173 -9.65 0.72 18.23
C GLN A 173 -8.14 0.86 18.41
N LYS A 174 -7.72 2.06 18.80
CA LYS A 174 -6.32 2.40 19.05
C LYS A 174 -5.83 1.88 20.41
N PHE A 175 -6.75 1.71 21.37
CA PHE A 175 -6.46 1.34 22.75
C PHE A 175 -7.37 0.21 23.24
N TYR A 176 -6.87 -0.59 24.19
CA TYR A 176 -7.67 -1.58 24.92
C TYR A 176 -7.37 -1.52 26.42
N LEU A 177 -8.32 -1.96 27.23
CA LEU A 177 -8.14 -2.07 28.68
C LEU A 177 -7.47 -3.39 29.04
N SER A 178 -6.34 -3.31 29.75
CA SER A 178 -5.69 -4.45 30.39
C SER A 178 -5.32 -4.09 31.82
N ASN A 179 -5.76 -4.89 32.79
CA ASN A 179 -5.54 -4.63 34.23
C ASN A 179 -5.92 -3.20 34.65
N ARG A 180 -7.07 -2.69 34.16
CA ARG A 180 -7.58 -1.31 34.39
C ARG A 180 -6.64 -0.19 33.92
N ARG A 181 -5.71 -0.50 33.02
CA ARG A 181 -4.85 0.49 32.36
C ARG A 181 -5.11 0.44 30.86
N ASN A 182 -5.20 1.61 30.25
CA ASN A 182 -5.23 1.71 28.80
C ASN A 182 -3.87 1.30 28.24
N LYS A 183 -3.91 0.31 27.36
CA LYS A 183 -2.76 -0.20 26.64
C LYS A 183 -2.90 0.12 25.16
N PRO A 184 -1.80 0.48 24.48
CA PRO A 184 -1.81 0.64 23.05
C PRO A 184 -2.01 -0.71 22.37
N VAL A 185 -2.80 -0.74 21.29
CA VAL A 185 -2.89 -1.93 20.42
C VAL A 185 -1.55 -2.18 19.71
N ILE A 186 -0.78 -1.12 19.47
CA ILE A 186 0.55 -1.19 18.87
C ILE A 186 1.65 -1.40 19.93
N LEU A 187 2.65 -2.20 19.60
CA LEU A 187 3.87 -2.38 20.41
C LEU A 187 4.88 -1.27 20.08
N ALA A 188 4.66 -0.07 20.61
CA ALA A 188 5.61 1.03 20.49
C ALA A 188 6.28 1.34 21.82
N SER A 189 7.62 1.35 21.84
CA SER A 189 8.43 1.61 23.04
C SER A 189 8.57 3.10 23.36
N ARG A 190 8.28 4.02 22.43
CA ARG A 190 8.48 5.47 22.56
C ARG A 190 7.43 6.30 21.79
N CYS A 191 6.16 6.19 22.17
CA CYS A 191 5.10 7.06 21.63
C CYS A 191 4.45 7.89 22.75
N ASP A 192 4.15 9.14 22.44
CA ASP A 192 3.25 9.95 23.24
C ASP A 192 1.79 9.68 22.81
N ILE A 193 0.85 9.98 23.70
CA ILE A 193 -0.59 9.89 23.42
C ILE A 193 -1.16 11.29 23.45
N GLY A 194 -1.78 11.72 22.36
CA GLY A 194 -2.37 13.04 22.28
C GLY A 194 -3.31 13.21 21.10
N VAL A 195 -3.94 14.37 21.04
CA VAL A 195 -4.80 14.78 19.93
C VAL A 195 -4.02 15.82 19.12
N PRO A 196 -3.52 15.47 17.92
CA PRO A 196 -2.84 16.43 17.06
C PRO A 196 -3.84 17.45 16.52
N GLN A 197 -3.58 18.74 16.74
CA GLN A 197 -4.34 19.83 16.14
C GLN A 197 -3.41 20.65 15.26
N CYS A 198 -3.59 20.52 13.96
CA CYS A 198 -2.81 21.25 12.97
C CYS A 198 -3.64 22.40 12.38
N GLN A 199 -3.16 23.63 12.50
CA GLN A 199 -3.74 24.81 11.85
C GLN A 199 -2.62 25.64 11.22
N GLY A 200 -2.77 25.97 9.93
CA GLY A 200 -1.87 26.90 9.23
C GLY A 200 -0.39 26.47 9.20
N GLY A 201 -0.10 25.17 9.12
CA GLY A 201 1.27 24.64 9.07
C GLY A 201 1.94 24.42 10.43
N SER A 202 1.26 24.72 11.54
CA SER A 202 1.71 24.40 12.90
C SER A 202 0.82 23.32 13.51
N CYS A 203 1.42 22.35 14.19
CA CYS A 203 0.73 21.26 14.88
C CYS A 203 1.03 21.30 16.37
N VAL A 204 -0.03 21.34 17.19
CA VAL A 204 0.05 21.25 18.65
C VAL A 204 -0.65 20.01 19.15
N THR A 205 -0.01 19.33 20.09
CA THR A 205 -0.54 18.11 20.70
C THR A 205 -1.32 18.45 21.96
N LYS A 206 -2.64 18.19 21.96
CA LYS A 206 -3.47 18.28 23.17
C LYS A 206 -3.45 16.96 23.94
N ARG A 207 -3.63 17.05 25.26
CA ARG A 207 -3.75 15.87 26.12
C ARG A 207 -5.04 15.11 25.83
N CYS A 208 -4.91 13.79 25.81
CA CYS A 208 -6.02 12.87 25.67
C CYS A 208 -6.88 12.79 26.93
N ARG A 209 -8.20 12.78 26.74
CA ARG A 209 -9.17 12.57 27.82
C ARG A 209 -9.68 11.14 27.79
N LEU A 210 -10.04 10.65 28.98
CA LEU A 210 -10.70 9.37 29.14
C LEU A 210 -12.21 9.55 28.97
N ASP A 211 -12.82 8.61 28.28
CA ASP A 211 -14.26 8.44 28.27
C ASP A 211 -14.72 7.85 29.60
N GLY A 212 -15.64 8.53 30.27
CA GLY A 212 -16.08 8.18 31.63
C GLY A 212 -16.92 6.91 31.71
N VAL A 213 -17.44 6.41 30.58
CA VAL A 213 -18.29 5.20 30.52
C VAL A 213 -17.45 3.97 30.21
N THR A 214 -16.58 4.07 29.21
CA THR A 214 -15.76 2.95 28.72
C THR A 214 -14.42 2.84 29.43
N GLY A 215 -13.92 3.92 30.03
CA GLY A 215 -12.58 4.00 30.61
C GLY A 215 -11.44 4.04 29.57
N LEU A 216 -11.78 4.04 28.27
CA LEU A 216 -10.83 4.17 27.16
C LEU A 216 -10.52 5.64 26.87
N TYR A 217 -9.48 5.90 26.05
CA TYR A 217 -9.27 7.23 25.50
C TYR A 217 -10.35 7.59 24.46
N GLN A 218 -10.64 8.88 24.33
CA GLN A 218 -11.51 9.41 23.28
C GLN A 218 -11.02 9.02 21.87
N LYS A 219 -11.93 8.94 20.90
CA LYS A 219 -11.64 8.45 19.54
C LYS A 219 -10.59 9.31 18.80
N GLU A 220 -10.56 10.61 19.10
CA GLU A 220 -9.58 11.54 18.51
C GLU A 220 -8.14 11.35 19.03
N CYS A 221 -7.94 10.51 20.04
CA CYS A 221 -6.61 10.24 20.58
C CYS A 221 -5.77 9.40 19.63
N GLU A 222 -4.54 9.83 19.40
CA GLU A 222 -3.61 9.19 18.50
C GLU A 222 -2.29 8.85 19.20
N PHE A 223 -1.60 7.87 18.64
CA PHE A 223 -0.20 7.65 18.95
C PHE A 223 0.63 8.67 18.18
N ILE A 224 1.39 9.46 18.91
CA ILE A 224 2.27 10.47 18.33
C ILE A 224 3.69 9.91 18.47
N PRO A 225 4.20 9.28 17.40
CA PRO A 225 5.56 8.80 17.39
C PRO A 225 6.53 9.98 17.44
N ASN A 226 7.62 9.84 18.18
CA ASN A 226 8.69 10.82 18.11
C ASN A 226 9.34 10.76 16.73
N SER A 227 9.49 11.92 16.08
CA SER A 227 10.15 12.03 14.77
C SER A 227 11.62 11.62 14.82
N GLN A 228 12.28 11.80 15.97
CA GLN A 228 13.64 11.31 16.21
C GLN A 228 13.59 10.03 17.05
N GLN A 229 13.65 8.89 16.38
CA GLN A 229 13.80 7.58 17.02
C GLN A 229 14.77 6.70 16.23
N SER A 230 15.53 5.86 16.94
CA SER A 230 16.50 4.92 16.34
C SER A 230 15.90 3.56 16.01
N GLU A 231 14.66 3.35 16.44
CA GLU A 231 13.98 2.08 16.44
C GLU A 231 13.41 1.84 15.04
N LYS A 232 13.83 0.72 14.44
CA LYS A 232 13.31 0.28 13.16
C LYS A 232 11.92 -0.29 13.36
N ALA A 233 10.95 0.27 12.66
CA ALA A 233 9.58 -0.20 12.64
C ALA A 233 9.14 -0.56 11.22
N SER A 234 8.03 -1.27 11.13
CA SER A 234 7.47 -1.75 9.88
C SER A 234 6.94 -0.61 9.01
N ILE A 235 7.10 -0.72 7.69
CA ILE A 235 6.45 0.19 6.73
C ILE A 235 4.93 0.17 6.90
N MET A 236 4.35 -0.94 7.37
CA MET A 236 2.91 -1.08 7.58
C MET A 236 2.40 -0.37 8.86
N TYR A 237 3.30 0.16 9.69
CA TYR A 237 2.92 0.90 10.90
C TYR A 237 2.80 2.41 10.65
N ALA A 238 3.85 3.05 10.13
CA ALA A 238 3.88 4.51 9.97
C ALA A 238 4.89 4.94 8.90
N GLN A 239 4.48 4.88 7.64
CA GLN A 239 5.25 5.22 6.45
C GLN A 239 5.81 6.66 6.44
N SER A 240 5.25 7.56 7.23
CA SER A 240 5.67 8.96 7.35
C SER A 240 6.92 9.18 8.22
N ILE A 241 7.31 8.20 9.05
CA ILE A 241 8.45 8.32 9.98
C ILE A 241 9.75 7.91 9.29
N GLU A 242 10.82 8.71 9.43
CA GLU A 242 12.10 8.43 8.77
C GLU A 242 12.76 7.10 9.17
N SER A 243 12.67 6.71 10.45
CA SER A 243 13.26 5.47 10.99
C SER A 243 12.57 4.19 10.52
N VAL A 244 11.32 4.30 10.04
CA VAL A 244 10.59 3.20 9.43
C VAL A 244 11.27 2.87 8.10
N SER A 245 11.85 1.68 8.05
CA SER A 245 12.80 1.30 7.00
C SER A 245 12.83 -0.19 6.73
N ALA A 246 11.89 -0.96 7.28
CA ALA A 246 11.82 -2.40 7.09
C ALA A 246 10.39 -2.82 6.76
N LEU A 247 10.22 -3.68 5.78
CA LEU A 247 9.02 -4.49 5.68
C LEU A 247 9.26 -5.71 6.56
N THR A 248 8.75 -5.66 7.80
CA THR A 248 8.95 -6.74 8.77
C THR A 248 8.01 -7.91 8.46
N PHE A 249 8.15 -8.48 7.27
CA PHE A 249 7.60 -9.79 6.99
C PHE A 249 8.56 -10.80 7.61
N LEU A 250 8.04 -11.72 8.41
CA LEU A 250 8.66 -13.05 8.49
C LEU A 250 8.59 -13.62 7.06
N PHE A 251 9.58 -13.30 6.22
CA PHE A 251 9.68 -13.76 4.84
C PHE A 251 9.96 -15.27 4.81
N PHE A 252 8.94 -16.08 5.07
CA PHE A 252 8.91 -17.49 4.68
C PHE A 252 7.91 -17.65 3.53
N PHE A 253 8.26 -17.16 2.34
CA PHE A 253 7.58 -17.60 1.13
C PHE A 253 8.50 -18.54 0.34
N PHE A 254 8.03 -19.78 0.24
CA PHE A 254 8.59 -20.91 -0.50
C PHE A 254 8.88 -20.54 -1.96
N PHE A 255 10.14 -20.65 -2.38
CA PHE A 255 10.44 -21.12 -3.73
C PHE A 255 10.74 -22.61 -3.64
N SER A 256 9.75 -23.44 -3.95
CA SER A 256 9.98 -24.86 -4.21
C SER A 256 10.76 -24.99 -5.53
N THR A 257 12.09 -24.96 -5.43
CA THR A 257 12.96 -25.57 -6.43
C THR A 257 13.84 -26.56 -5.70
N ARG A 258 13.68 -27.84 -6.07
CA ARG A 258 14.37 -28.99 -5.50
C ARG A 258 15.89 -28.77 -5.46
N VAL A 259 16.51 -28.69 -4.28
CA VAL A 259 17.88 -29.20 -4.03
C VAL A 259 17.98 -29.63 -2.55
N HIS A 260 18.75 -30.69 -2.32
CA HIS A 260 18.80 -31.58 -1.15
C HIS A 260 19.16 -30.96 0.22
N PHE A 261 18.66 -31.65 1.25
CA PHE A 261 18.82 -31.48 2.70
C PHE A 261 20.24 -31.22 3.23
N VAL A 262 20.38 -30.23 4.12
CA VAL A 262 21.25 -30.33 5.32
C VAL A 262 20.39 -29.91 6.52
N ARG A 263 20.25 -30.84 7.47
CA ARG A 263 19.37 -30.74 8.65
C ARG A 263 20.12 -29.99 9.76
N PHE A 264 19.76 -28.74 10.02
CA PHE A 264 20.02 -28.10 11.31
C PHE A 264 18.67 -27.82 11.98
N SER A 265 18.42 -28.51 13.09
CA SER A 265 17.27 -28.24 13.95
C SER A 265 17.46 -26.89 14.63
N PHE A 266 16.79 -25.87 14.10
CA PHE A 266 16.18 -24.86 14.96
C PHE A 266 14.69 -25.15 15.01
N GLN A 267 14.17 -25.26 16.23
CA GLN A 267 12.77 -25.47 16.50
C GLN A 267 12.00 -24.24 16.00
N MET A 268 11.54 -24.32 14.75
CA MET A 268 10.68 -23.34 14.09
C MET A 268 9.35 -23.26 14.84
N LEU A 269 9.11 -22.13 15.51
CA LEU A 269 7.75 -21.69 15.79
C LEU A 269 7.09 -21.36 14.44
N ARG A 270 6.11 -22.18 14.06
CA ARG A 270 5.14 -21.88 13.00
C ARG A 270 4.38 -20.63 13.41
N GLU A 271 4.74 -19.48 12.88
CA GLU A 271 3.86 -18.31 12.87
C GLU A 271 3.87 -17.74 11.45
N GLY A 272 2.67 -17.57 10.89
CA GLY A 272 2.44 -17.16 9.51
C GLY A 272 2.86 -15.72 9.25
N VAL A 273 2.51 -15.22 8.06
CA VAL A 273 2.52 -13.78 7.76
C VAL A 273 1.80 -13.08 8.92
N LYS A 274 2.46 -12.11 9.57
CA LYS A 274 1.79 -11.27 10.56
C LYS A 274 0.78 -10.40 9.82
N CYS A 275 -0.47 -10.82 9.96
CA CYS A 275 -1.67 -10.01 9.90
C CYS A 275 -2.08 -9.81 11.37
#